data_AF-A0A7Y1ZB74-F1
#
_entry.id   AF-A0A7Y1ZB74-F1
#
_cell.length_a   1.000
_cell.length_b   1.000
_cell.length_c   1.000
_cell.angle_alpha   90.00
_cell.angle_beta   90.00
_cell.angle_gamma   90.00
#
_symmetry.space_group_name_H-M   'P 1'
#
loop_
_entity.id
_entity.type
_entity.pdbx_description
1 polymer ?
#
loop_
_entity_poly.entity_id
_entity_poly.type
_entity_poly.pdbx_seq_one_letter_code
_entity_poly.pdbx_strand_id
1 'polypeptide(L)'
;KRFTIKTMQMVGATKRFIRRPFVWKSIRLGLLGAILAMIGVATVLYFLDKAWPQLGLMNDKLLLGGLFLFILFMGIFITWLSTFFATQRFLNLRTDELYY
;
A
#
# COMPACT_ATOMS: atom_id res chain seq x y z
N LYS A 1 0.07 -19.51 -18.43
CA LYS A 1 0.98 -18.76 -17.52
C LYS A 1 2.21 -19.54 -17.05
N ARG A 2 2.23 -20.89 -17.00
CA ARG A 2 3.42 -21.69 -16.61
C ARG A 2 4.62 -21.54 -17.58
N PHE A 3 4.39 -21.46 -18.88
CA PHE A 3 5.45 -21.29 -19.89
C PHE A 3 6.22 -19.97 -19.73
N THR A 4 5.53 -18.85 -19.47
CA THR A 4 6.13 -17.53 -19.28
C THR A 4 7.08 -17.47 -18.09
N ILE A 5 6.77 -18.22 -17.02
CA ILE A 5 7.62 -18.29 -15.83
C ILE A 5 8.85 -19.18 -16.11
N LYS A 6 8.67 -20.29 -16.81
CA LYS A 6 9.78 -21.18 -17.22
C LYS A 6 10.73 -20.51 -18.21
N THR A 7 10.23 -19.73 -19.16
CA THR A 7 11.09 -18.96 -20.08
C THR A 7 11.88 -17.91 -19.32
N MET A 8 11.26 -17.16 -18.39
CA MET A 8 12.00 -16.21 -17.54
C MET A 8 13.11 -16.90 -16.72
N GLN A 9 12.89 -18.11 -16.22
CA GLN A 9 13.91 -18.88 -15.48
C GLN A 9 15.04 -19.39 -16.38
N MET A 10 14.74 -19.79 -17.63
CA MET A 10 15.76 -20.23 -18.60
C MET A 10 16.70 -19.10 -19.05
N VAL A 11 16.29 -17.84 -18.93
CA VAL A 11 17.17 -16.67 -19.17
C VAL A 11 17.90 -16.18 -17.91
N GLY A 12 17.80 -16.90 -16.78
CA GLY A 12 18.47 -16.54 -15.52
C GLY A 12 17.80 -15.40 -14.74
N ALA A 13 16.51 -15.13 -14.95
CA ALA A 13 15.82 -14.04 -14.26
C ALA A 13 15.84 -14.23 -12.73
N THR A 14 16.38 -13.24 -12.02
CA THR A 14 16.49 -13.25 -10.56
C THR A 14 15.11 -13.16 -9.88
N LYS A 15 14.98 -13.70 -8.66
CA LYS A 15 13.74 -13.64 -7.85
C LYS A 15 13.18 -12.21 -7.69
N ARG A 16 14.05 -11.19 -7.77
CA ARG A 16 13.70 -9.76 -7.75
C ARG A 16 12.94 -9.31 -9.01
N PHE A 17 13.25 -9.87 -10.17
CA PHE A 17 12.61 -9.54 -11.45
C PHE A 17 11.15 -10.03 -11.48
N ILE A 18 10.89 -11.21 -10.92
CA ILE A 18 9.54 -11.81 -10.83
C ILE A 18 8.64 -11.03 -9.84
N ARG A 19 9.23 -10.52 -8.76
CA ARG A 19 8.52 -9.80 -7.69
C ARG A 19 8.15 -8.36 -8.04
N ARG A 20 8.97 -7.69 -8.85
CA ARG A 20 8.81 -6.27 -9.23
C ARG A 20 7.39 -5.90 -9.70
N PRO A 21 6.76 -6.63 -10.65
CA PRO A 21 5.43 -6.26 -11.14
C PRO A 21 4.33 -6.37 -10.06
N PHE A 22 4.46 -7.32 -9.13
CA PHE A 22 3.51 -7.48 -8.02
C PHE A 22 3.59 -6.33 -7.02
N VAL A 23 4.81 -5.93 -6.65
CA VAL A 23 5.04 -4.79 -5.74
C VAL A 23 4.49 -3.49 -6.33
N TRP A 24 4.73 -3.24 -7.63
CA TRP A 24 4.19 -2.07 -8.32
C TRP A 24 2.67 -2.05 -8.38
N LYS A 25 2.02 -3.20 -8.58
CA LYS A 25 0.55 -3.28 -8.57
C LYS A 25 -0.02 -2.93 -7.19
N SER A 26 0.59 -3.42 -6.12
CA SER A 26 0.12 -3.11 -4.77
C SER A 26 0.37 -1.66 -4.36
N ILE A 27 1.49 -1.04 -4.74
CA ILE A 27 1.72 0.38 -4.46
C ILE A 27 0.61 1.25 -5.08
N ARG A 28 0.15 0.94 -6.30
CA ARG A 28 -0.98 1.65 -6.94
C ARG A 28 -2.27 1.49 -6.14
N LEU A 29 -2.55 0.30 -5.62
CA LEU A 29 -3.71 0.06 -4.76
C LEU A 29 -3.58 0.79 -3.41
N GLY A 30 -2.38 0.82 -2.83
CA GLY A 30 -2.09 1.56 -1.60
C GLY A 30 -2.28 3.07 -1.75
N LEU A 31 -1.88 3.64 -2.88
CA LEU A 31 -2.15 5.04 -3.23
C LEU A 31 -3.65 5.32 -3.31
N LEU A 32 -4.42 4.45 -3.97
CA LEU A 32 -5.88 4.60 -4.04
C LEU A 32 -6.53 4.53 -2.65
N GLY A 33 -6.09 3.59 -1.80
CA GLY A 33 -6.56 3.47 -0.42
C GLY A 33 -6.22 4.70 0.43
N ALA A 34 -5.01 5.25 0.27
CA ALA A 34 -4.59 6.46 0.97
C ALA A 34 -5.43 7.68 0.54
N ILE A 35 -5.73 7.83 -0.76
CA ILE A 35 -6.61 8.89 -1.26
C ILE A 35 -8.00 8.76 -0.64
N LEU A 36 -8.56 7.55 -0.59
CA LEU A 36 -9.87 7.30 0.00
C LEU A 36 -9.90 7.60 1.50
N ALA A 37 -8.84 7.23 2.23
CA ALA A 37 -8.67 7.59 3.64
C ALA A 37 -8.57 9.11 3.85
N MET A 38 -7.83 9.83 3.01
CA MET A 38 -7.74 11.29 3.08
C MET A 38 -9.11 11.95 2.90
N ILE A 39 -9.92 11.49 1.95
CA ILE A 39 -11.29 11.99 1.74
C ILE A 39 -12.15 11.74 2.98
N GLY A 40 -12.08 10.53 3.55
CA GLY A 40 -12.82 10.18 4.76
C GLY A 40 -12.45 11.06 5.95
N VAL A 41 -11.15 11.23 6.22
CA VAL A 41 -10.64 12.09 7.29
C VAL A 41 -11.02 13.55 7.08
N ALA A 42 -10.89 14.07 5.85
CA ALA A 42 -11.30 15.44 5.53
C ALA A 42 -12.80 15.67 5.77
N THR A 43 -13.64 14.68 5.41
CA THR A 43 -15.09 14.75 5.63
C THR A 43 -15.40 14.80 7.13
N VAL A 44 -14.78 13.91 7.91
CA VAL A 44 -14.96 13.89 9.38
C VAL A 44 -14.51 15.20 10.00
N LEU A 45 -13.33 15.71 9.63
CA LEU A 45 -12.81 16.98 10.12
C LEU A 45 -13.76 18.15 9.82
N TYR A 46 -14.33 18.20 8.62
CA TYR A 46 -15.29 19.25 8.25
C TYR A 46 -16.57 19.20 9.10
N PHE A 47 -17.13 18.01 9.33
CA PHE A 47 -18.30 17.87 10.20
C PHE A 47 -17.98 18.21 11.65
N LEU A 48 -16.80 17.83 12.13
CA LEU A 48 -16.37 18.08 13.51
C LEU A 48 -16.11 19.57 13.77
N ASP A 49 -15.50 20.26 12.81
CA ASP A 49 -15.26 21.70 12.86
C ASP A 49 -16.59 22.49 12.84
N LYS A 50 -17.58 22.02 12.08
CA LYS A 50 -18.94 22.58 12.12
C LYS A 50 -19.65 22.36 13.45
N ALA A 51 -19.51 21.19 14.06
CA ALA A 51 -20.18 20.86 15.32
C ALA A 51 -19.53 21.55 16.52
N TRP A 52 -18.20 21.64 16.54
CA TRP A 52 -17.41 22.24 17.61
C TRP A 52 -16.32 23.17 17.05
N PRO A 53 -16.69 24.37 16.57
CA PRO A 53 -15.72 25.34 16.06
C PRO A 53 -14.73 25.83 17.13
N GLN A 54 -15.06 25.62 18.41
CA GLN A 54 -14.20 25.93 19.57
C GLN A 54 -12.88 25.15 19.57
N LEU A 55 -12.85 23.98 18.91
CA LEU A 55 -11.64 23.15 18.82
C LEU A 55 -10.58 23.75 17.89
N GLY A 56 -10.98 24.64 16.97
CA GLY A 56 -10.06 25.31 16.06
C GLY A 56 -9.20 24.35 15.22
N LEU A 57 -9.70 23.16 14.89
CA LEU A 57 -8.93 22.11 14.20
C LEU A 57 -8.41 22.56 12.82
N MET A 58 -9.13 23.50 12.19
CA MET A 58 -8.73 24.09 10.91
C MET A 58 -7.70 25.22 11.03
N ASN A 59 -7.44 25.74 12.24
CA ASN A 59 -6.50 26.85 12.43
C ASN A 59 -5.04 26.41 12.29
N ASP A 60 -4.73 25.18 12.70
CA ASP A 60 -3.37 24.68 12.73
C ASP A 60 -3.01 23.92 11.45
N LYS A 61 -2.71 24.69 10.39
CA LYS A 61 -2.38 24.15 9.05
C LYS A 61 -1.16 23.24 9.06
N LEU A 62 -0.24 23.42 10.02
CA LEU A 62 0.95 22.57 10.18
C LEU A 62 0.55 21.18 10.65
N LEU A 63 -0.29 21.09 11.68
CA LEU A 63 -0.84 19.81 12.15
C LEU A 63 -1.68 19.13 11.06
N LEU A 64 -2.53 19.88 10.37
CA LEU A 64 -3.36 19.33 9.29
C LEU A 64 -2.51 18.79 8.14
N GLY A 65 -1.51 19.56 7.69
CA GLY A 65 -0.58 19.13 6.65
C GLY A 65 0.21 17.90 7.07
N GLY A 66 0.71 17.88 8.31
CA GLY A 66 1.43 16.73 8.88
C GLY A 66 0.56 15.47 8.94
N LEU A 67 -0.71 15.61 9.33
CA LEU A 67 -1.67 14.49 9.37
C LEU A 67 -1.88 13.87 8.00
N PHE A 68 -2.18 14.67 6.97
CA PHE A 68 -2.39 14.15 5.61
C PHE A 68 -1.13 13.51 5.03
N LEU A 69 0.04 14.11 5.28
CA LEU A 69 1.32 13.57 4.84
C LEU A 69 1.63 12.24 5.55
N PHE A 70 1.35 12.16 6.85
CA PHE A 70 1.48 10.95 7.64
C PHE A 70 0.55 9.84 7.14
N ILE A 71 -0.72 10.14 6.83
CA ILE A 71 -1.68 9.19 6.27
C ILE A 71 -1.20 8.66 4.91
N LEU A 72 -0.73 9.54 4.03
CA LEU A 72 -0.18 9.14 2.73
C LEU A 72 1.05 8.23 2.90
N PHE A 73 1.98 8.64 3.76
CA PHE A 73 3.18 7.88 4.03
C PHE A 73 2.85 6.51 4.62
N MET A 74 1.98 6.45 5.64
CA MET A 74 1.56 5.19 6.24
C MET A 74 0.78 4.30 5.28
N GLY A 75 -0.10 4.86 4.44
CA GLY A 75 -0.83 4.09 3.43
C GLY A 75 0.11 3.38 2.45
N ILE A 76 1.14 4.08 1.98
CA ILE A 76 2.17 3.51 1.11
C ILE A 76 3.04 2.52 1.90
N PHE A 77 3.49 2.88 3.10
CA PHE A 77 4.38 2.08 3.93
C PHE A 77 3.75 0.74 4.33
N ILE A 78 2.52 0.76 4.85
CA ILE A 78 1.76 -0.44 5.24
C ILE A 78 1.50 -1.32 4.01
N THR A 79 1.10 -0.73 2.88
CA THR A 79 0.83 -1.52 1.66
C THR A 79 2.09 -2.14 1.08
N TRP A 80 3.20 -1.39 1.08
CA TRP A 80 4.50 -1.88 0.64
C TRP A 80 5.01 -3.00 1.57
N LEU A 81 4.93 -2.81 2.89
CA LEU A 81 5.35 -3.79 3.88
C LEU A 81 4.52 -5.07 3.79
N SER A 82 3.19 -4.95 3.75
CA SER A 82 2.28 -6.08 3.59
C SER A 82 2.54 -6.85 2.30
N THR A 83 2.70 -6.13 1.17
CA THR A 83 3.01 -6.75 -0.12
C THR A 83 4.37 -7.41 -0.12
N PHE A 84 5.36 -6.79 0.55
CA PHE A 84 6.66 -7.39 0.73
C PHE A 84 6.51 -8.70 1.50
N PHE A 85 5.93 -8.74 2.68
CA PHE A 85 5.76 -9.99 3.41
C PHE A 85 4.95 -11.04 2.63
N ALA A 86 3.86 -10.66 1.97
CA ALA A 86 3.04 -11.57 1.17
C ALA A 86 3.80 -12.17 -0.02
N THR A 87 4.53 -11.35 -0.77
CA THR A 87 5.32 -11.82 -1.94
C THR A 87 6.58 -12.57 -1.53
N GLN A 88 7.19 -12.23 -0.39
CA GLN A 88 8.31 -12.99 0.18
C GLN A 88 7.82 -14.38 0.55
N ARG A 89 6.70 -14.49 1.28
CA ARG A 89 6.08 -15.77 1.65
C ARG A 89 5.71 -16.58 0.40
N PHE A 90 5.09 -15.96 -0.61
CA PHE A 90 4.71 -16.66 -1.85
C PHE A 90 5.92 -17.17 -2.66
N LEU A 91 7.03 -16.42 -2.70
CA LEU A 91 8.26 -16.84 -3.37
C LEU A 91 9.12 -17.81 -2.54
N ASN A 92 8.94 -17.82 -1.21
CA ASN A 92 9.58 -18.76 -0.29
C ASN A 92 8.75 -20.04 -0.10
N LEU A 93 7.47 -20.05 -0.50
CA LEU A 93 6.72 -21.27 -0.77
C LEU A 93 7.31 -21.94 -2.02
N ARG A 94 8.38 -22.70 -1.80
CA ARG A 94 8.77 -23.80 -2.69
C ARG A 94 7.90 -25.00 -2.31
N THR A 95 6.95 -25.31 -3.19
CA THR A 95 6.92 -26.63 -3.81
C THR A 95 6.81 -27.88 -2.91
N ASP A 96 5.99 -27.91 -1.86
CA ASP A 96 5.69 -29.18 -1.16
C ASP A 96 4.18 -29.49 -1.00
N GLU A 97 3.28 -28.72 -1.61
CA GLU A 97 1.82 -28.98 -1.55
C GLU A 97 1.14 -28.89 -2.93
N LEU A 98 1.86 -29.19 -4.02
CA LEU A 98 1.22 -29.45 -5.31
C LEU A 98 1.24 -30.94 -5.67
N TYR A 99 1.08 -31.77 -4.65
CA TYR A 99 0.66 -33.17 -4.73
C TYR A 99 -0.21 -33.47 -3.51
N TYR A 100 -1.40 -32.87 -3.49
CA TYR A 100 -2.67 -33.54 -3.17
C TYR A 100 -3.81 -32.71 -3.77
#